data_AF-A0A4W3HKN1-F1
#
_entry.id   AF-A0A4W3HKN1-F1
#
_cell.length_a   1.000
_cell.length_b   1.000
_cell.length_c   1.000
_cell.angle_alpha   90.00
_cell.angle_beta   90.00
_cell.angle_gamma   90.00
#
_symmetry.space_group_name_H-M   'P 1'
#
loop_
_entity.id
_entity.type
_entity.pdbx_description
1 polymer ?
#
loop_
_entity_poly.entity_id
_entity_poly.type
_entity_poly.pdbx_seq_one_letter_code
_entity_poly.pdbx_strand_id
1 'polypeptide(L)'
;MAEIPHVPSLNISHLNEPLLNKLSHLLDQSGWRKLAEMASADKRFKISSEELNNCSLKVLTPEGSPTRNFLRLMADRGMTLRDLSGYLQALDHAEAIQLFRSAG
;
A
#
# COMPACT_ATOMS: atom_id res chain seq x y z
N MET A 1 -11.69 11.95 21.31
CA MET A 1 -11.29 11.95 19.89
C MET A 1 -9.81 11.59 19.89
N ALA A 2 -9.44 10.39 19.45
CA ALA A 2 -8.04 9.99 19.45
C ALA A 2 -7.30 10.79 18.38
N GLU A 3 -6.32 11.60 18.78
CA GLU A 3 -5.39 12.23 17.86
C GLU A 3 -4.71 11.13 17.04
N ILE A 4 -4.92 11.15 15.73
CA ILE A 4 -4.22 10.26 14.82
C ILE A 4 -2.77 10.73 14.85
N PRO A 5 -1.80 9.91 15.32
CA PRO A 5 -0.40 10.30 15.31
C PRO A 5 -0.03 10.73 13.89
N HIS A 6 0.75 11.81 13.77
CA HIS A 6 1.08 12.45 12.50
C HIS A 6 1.77 11.45 11.55
N VAL A 7 0.99 10.77 10.72
CA VAL A 7 1.54 9.98 9.62
C VAL A 7 2.18 10.96 8.65
N PRO A 8 3.49 10.81 8.35
CA PRO A 8 4.19 11.72 7.46
C PRO A 8 3.57 11.68 6.07
N SER A 9 3.44 12.83 5.42
CA SER A 9 3.01 12.94 4.02
C SER A 9 4.14 12.58 3.04
N LEU A 10 5.05 11.71 3.46
CA LEU A 10 6.17 11.24 2.67
C LEU A 10 5.64 10.31 1.56
N ASN A 11 6.20 10.44 0.35
CA ASN A 11 5.89 9.49 -0.72
C ASN A 11 6.28 8.07 -0.29
N ILE A 12 5.42 7.10 -0.58
CA ILE A 12 5.67 5.70 -0.25
C ILE A 12 6.92 5.13 -0.95
N SER A 13 7.44 5.75 -2.01
CA SER A 13 8.74 5.39 -2.60
C SER A 13 9.92 5.53 -1.64
N HIS A 14 9.80 6.35 -0.59
CA HIS A 14 10.86 6.58 0.40
C HIS A 14 10.74 5.64 1.61
N LEU A 15 9.81 4.69 1.59
CA LEU A 15 9.71 3.66 2.62
C LEU A 15 11.02 2.85 2.68
N ASN A 16 11.49 2.59 3.89
CA ASN A 16 12.65 1.71 4.06
C ASN A 16 12.30 0.28 3.66
N GLU A 17 13.32 -0.44 3.18
CA GLU A 17 13.14 -1.80 2.63
C GLU A 17 12.57 -2.81 3.66
N PRO A 18 12.98 -2.81 4.94
CA PRO A 18 12.39 -3.71 5.94
C PRO A 18 10.89 -3.49 6.17
N LEU A 19 10.44 -2.23 6.21
CA LEU A 19 9.03 -1.88 6.37
C LEU A 19 8.23 -2.24 5.12
N LEU A 20 8.75 -1.90 3.94
CA LEU A 20 8.14 -2.27 2.67
C LEU A 20 7.97 -3.80 2.56
N ASN A 21 8.97 -4.57 3.00
CA ASN A 21 8.91 -6.03 2.96
C ASN A 21 7.82 -6.61 3.87
N LYS A 22 7.72 -6.12 5.12
CA LYS A 22 6.66 -6.54 6.07
C LYS A 22 5.27 -6.19 5.56
N LEU A 23 5.08 -4.96 5.07
CA LEU A 23 3.80 -4.52 4.49
C LEU A 23 3.40 -5.37 3.29
N SER A 24 4.36 -5.63 2.40
CA SER A 24 4.14 -6.43 1.21
C SER A 24 3.72 -7.85 1.56
N HIS A 25 4.40 -8.48 2.53
CA HIS A 25 4.04 -9.82 3.00
C HIS A 25 2.62 -9.87 3.59
N LEU A 26 2.23 -8.89 4.41
CA LEU A 26 0.88 -8.85 4.99
C LEU A 26 -0.21 -8.68 3.92
N LEU A 27 0.00 -7.73 2.99
CA LEU A 27 -1.00 -7.35 2.00
C LEU A 27 -1.10 -8.33 0.84
N ASP A 28 -0.01 -9.01 0.47
CA ASP A 28 -0.02 -10.07 -0.53
C ASP A 28 -0.94 -11.22 -0.12
N GLN A 29 -1.03 -11.50 1.19
CA GLN A 29 -1.87 -12.58 1.72
C GLN A 29 -3.32 -12.16 1.94
N SER A 30 -3.62 -10.87 2.16
CA SER A 30 -4.91 -10.51 2.80
C SER A 30 -5.59 -9.22 2.33
N GLY A 31 -5.04 -8.43 1.40
CA GLY A 31 -5.70 -7.14 1.16
C GLY A 31 -5.30 -6.28 -0.03
N TRP A 32 -4.24 -6.58 -0.77
CA TRP A 32 -3.73 -5.65 -1.78
C TRP A 32 -4.74 -5.33 -2.91
N ARG A 33 -5.61 -6.29 -3.29
CA ARG A 33 -6.68 -6.04 -4.28
C ARG A 33 -7.74 -5.07 -3.78
N LYS A 34 -8.23 -5.28 -2.55
CA LYS A 34 -9.20 -4.36 -1.92
C LYS A 34 -8.59 -2.97 -1.73
N LEU A 35 -7.31 -2.92 -1.36
CA LEU A 35 -6.55 -1.68 -1.28
C LEU A 35 -6.48 -0.96 -2.63
N ALA A 36 -6.21 -1.70 -3.71
CA ALA A 36 -6.15 -1.14 -5.04
C ALA A 36 -7.52 -0.70 -5.57
N GLU A 37 -8.60 -1.43 -5.27
CA GLU A 37 -9.98 -1.01 -5.57
C GLU A 37 -10.33 0.31 -4.86
N MET A 38 -10.00 0.41 -3.58
CA MET A 38 -10.20 1.63 -2.79
C MET A 38 -9.37 2.81 -3.30
N ALA A 39 -8.09 2.58 -3.61
CA ALA A 39 -7.23 3.60 -4.20
C ALA A 39 -7.80 4.06 -5.56
N SER A 40 -8.35 3.14 -6.37
CA SER A 40 -8.92 3.46 -7.68
C SER A 40 -10.17 4.35 -7.61
N ALA A 41 -10.84 4.42 -6.46
CA ALA A 41 -11.94 5.36 -6.23
C ALA A 41 -11.44 6.82 -6.17
N ASP A 42 -10.18 7.05 -5.80
CA ASP A 42 -9.53 8.35 -5.91
C ASP A 42 -9.02 8.56 -7.34
N LYS A 43 -9.43 9.66 -7.98
CA LYS A 43 -9.02 10.00 -9.35
C LYS A 43 -7.50 10.11 -9.49
N ARG A 44 -6.77 10.41 -8.42
CA ARG A 44 -5.30 10.50 -8.39
C ARG A 44 -4.63 9.13 -8.50
N PHE A 45 -5.26 8.09 -7.97
CA PHE A 45 -4.70 6.75 -7.86
C PHE A 45 -5.45 5.72 -8.69
N LYS A 46 -6.20 6.20 -9.68
CA LYS A 46 -6.91 5.35 -10.63
C LYS A 46 -5.96 4.31 -11.22
N ILE A 47 -6.33 3.05 -11.05
CA ILE A 47 -5.63 1.89 -11.58
C ILE A 47 -6.54 1.17 -12.57
N SER A 48 -6.02 0.82 -13.74
CA SER A 48 -6.76 0.06 -14.74
C SER A 48 -6.82 -1.42 -14.39
N SER A 49 -7.79 -2.14 -14.96
CA SER A 49 -7.87 -3.60 -14.82
C SER A 49 -6.61 -4.30 -15.35
N GLU A 50 -5.96 -3.73 -16.37
CA GLU A 50 -4.70 -4.25 -16.93
C GLU A 50 -3.54 -4.08 -15.95
N GLU A 51 -3.42 -2.92 -15.31
CA GLU A 51 -2.39 -2.66 -14.29
C GLU A 51 -2.59 -3.54 -13.04
N LEU A 52 -3.84 -3.74 -12.62
CA LEU A 52 -4.19 -4.69 -11.55
C LEU A 52 -3.81 -6.13 -11.91
N ASN A 53 -4.07 -6.53 -13.15
CA ASN A 53 -3.67 -7.84 -13.64
C ASN A 53 -2.14 -7.98 -13.65
N ASN A 54 -1.42 -6.97 -14.12
CA ASN A 54 0.05 -6.95 -14.13
C ASN A 54 0.65 -7.05 -12.71
N CYS A 55 0.04 -6.39 -11.72
CA CYS A 55 0.40 -6.56 -10.32
C CYS A 55 0.17 -8.00 -9.86
N SER A 56 -1.01 -8.57 -10.19
CA SER A 56 -1.34 -9.96 -9.82
C SER A 56 -0.35 -10.97 -10.39
N LEU A 57 0.11 -10.77 -11.63
CA LEU A 57 1.07 -11.66 -12.28
C LEU A 57 2.44 -11.72 -11.59
N LYS A 58 2.79 -10.74 -10.74
CA LYS A 58 4.06 -10.77 -10.00
C LYS A 58 4.16 -11.92 -9.00
N VAL A 59 3.04 -12.45 -8.51
CA VAL A 59 3.05 -13.67 -7.67
C VAL A 59 3.65 -14.88 -8.39
N LEU A 60 3.68 -14.86 -9.73
CA LEU A 60 4.28 -15.92 -10.54
C LEU A 60 5.80 -15.83 -10.61
N THR A 61 6.41 -14.76 -10.09
CA THR A 61 7.86 -14.61 -10.03
C THR A 61 8.37 -14.91 -8.62
N PRO A 62 9.53 -15.58 -8.46
CA PRO A 62 10.01 -16.03 -7.15
C PRO A 62 10.23 -14.89 -6.15
N GLU A 63 10.53 -13.69 -6.65
CA GLU A 63 10.76 -12.48 -5.87
C GLU A 63 9.59 -11.48 -5.94
N GLY A 64 8.52 -11.83 -6.66
CA GLY A 64 7.48 -10.88 -7.02
C GLY A 64 6.36 -10.81 -6.00
N SER A 65 6.22 -9.63 -5.41
CA SER A 65 5.08 -9.24 -4.60
C SER A 65 4.11 -8.39 -5.44
N PRO A 66 2.85 -8.82 -5.61
CA PRO A 66 1.80 -7.97 -6.17
C PRO A 66 1.67 -6.62 -5.45
N THR A 67 1.78 -6.63 -4.11
CA THR A 67 1.76 -5.42 -3.30
C THR A 67 2.93 -4.50 -3.62
N ARG A 68 4.17 -5.00 -3.72
CA ARG A 68 5.32 -4.15 -4.09
C ARG A 68 5.13 -3.47 -5.43
N ASN A 69 4.56 -4.19 -6.41
CA ASN A 69 4.32 -3.62 -7.73
C ASN A 69 3.23 -2.55 -7.68
N PHE A 70 2.15 -2.82 -6.96
CA PHE A 70 1.09 -1.85 -6.70
C PHE A 70 1.63 -0.60 -5.98
N LEU A 71 2.37 -0.77 -4.89
CA LEU A 71 2.96 0.35 -4.14
C LEU A 71 3.90 1.18 -5.00
N ARG A 72 4.69 0.55 -5.89
CA ARG A 72 5.54 1.29 -6.85
C ARG A 72 4.70 2.13 -7.82
N LEU A 73 3.67 1.54 -8.44
CA LEU A 73 2.75 2.24 -9.34
C LEU A 73 2.04 3.41 -8.66
N MET A 74 1.72 3.26 -7.38
CA MET A 74 1.10 4.31 -6.59
C MET A 74 2.11 5.39 -6.16
N ALA A 75 3.37 5.00 -5.89
CA ALA A 75 4.44 5.93 -5.59
C ALA A 75 4.74 6.87 -6.76
N ASP A 76 4.75 6.31 -7.98
CA ASP A 76 4.92 7.06 -9.23
C ASP A 76 3.78 8.08 -9.45
N ARG A 77 2.59 7.80 -8.88
CA ARG A 77 1.42 8.71 -8.87
C ARG A 77 1.40 9.66 -7.66
N GLY A 78 2.44 9.64 -6.82
CA GLY A 78 2.55 10.52 -5.67
C GLY A 78 1.77 10.06 -4.43
N MET A 79 1.41 8.78 -4.32
CA MET A 79 0.75 8.26 -3.12
C MET A 79 1.64 8.47 -1.90
N THR A 80 1.08 9.08 -0.87
CA THR A 80 1.78 9.31 0.38
C THR A 80 1.46 8.22 1.40
N LEU A 81 2.33 8.11 2.41
CA LEU A 81 2.13 7.27 3.59
C LEU A 81 0.79 7.57 4.29
N ARG A 82 0.36 8.84 4.27
CA ARG A 82 -0.94 9.26 4.79
C ARG A 82 -2.11 8.69 3.98
N ASP A 83 -2.04 8.77 2.65
CA ASP A 83 -3.07 8.21 1.77
C ASP A 83 -3.17 6.69 2.00
N LEU A 84 -2.02 5.99 1.97
CA LEU A 84 -1.94 4.54 2.20
C LEU A 84 -2.51 4.14 3.57
N SER A 85 -2.14 4.86 4.63
CA SER A 85 -2.64 4.59 5.99
C SER A 85 -4.15 4.82 6.08
N GLY A 86 -4.68 5.84 5.39
CA GLY A 86 -6.12 6.09 5.32
C GLY A 86 -6.89 4.94 4.66
N TYR A 87 -6.36 4.39 3.57
CA TYR A 87 -6.99 3.23 2.91
C TYR A 87 -6.91 1.97 3.76
N LEU A 88 -5.77 1.71 4.41
CA LEU A 88 -5.62 0.57 5.31
C LEU A 88 -6.52 0.66 6.54
N GLN A 89 -6.74 1.87 7.07
CA GLN A 89 -7.69 2.12 8.14
C GLN A 89 -9.12 1.83 7.71
N ALA A 90 -9.51 2.25 6.51
CA ALA A 90 -10.84 1.97 5.98
C ALA A 90 -11.06 0.47 5.67
N LEU A 91 -9.99 -0.30 5.48
CA LEU A 91 -10.04 -1.75 5.31
C LEU A 91 -10.01 -2.54 6.64
N ASP A 92 -10.00 -1.85 7.79
CA ASP A 92 -9.81 -2.44 9.13
C ASP A 92 -8.49 -3.25 9.26
N HIS A 93 -7.49 -2.92 8.43
CA HIS A 93 -6.18 -3.56 8.43
C HIS A 93 -5.28 -2.99 9.53
N ALA A 94 -5.69 -3.17 10.79
CA ALA A 94 -5.03 -2.61 11.96
C ALA A 94 -3.56 -3.04 12.09
N GLU A 95 -3.20 -4.27 11.69
CA GLU A 95 -1.82 -4.78 11.71
C GLU A 95 -0.89 -3.98 10.80
N ALA A 96 -1.35 -3.66 9.58
CA ALA A 96 -0.56 -2.86 8.64
C ALA A 96 -0.36 -1.43 9.16
N ILE A 97 -1.35 -0.88 9.87
CA ILE A 97 -1.25 0.45 10.50
C ILE A 97 -0.24 0.46 11.65
N GLN A 98 -0.17 -0.62 12.44
CA GLN A 98 0.83 -0.75 13.52
C GLN A 98 2.26 -0.83 12.99
N LEU A 99 2.47 -1.36 11.77
CA LEU A 99 3.80 -1.34 11.13
C LEU A 99 4.31 0.08 10.89
N PHE A 100 3.43 1.03 10.55
CA PHE A 100 3.83 2.43 10.39
C PHE A 100 4.10 3.12 11.73
N ARG A 101 3.41 2.71 12.81
CA ARG A 101 3.60 3.26 14.16
C ARG A 101 4.92 2.81 14.81
N SER A 102 5.41 1.64 14.45
CA SER A 102 6.66 1.06 14.98
C SER A 102 7.91 1.43 14.17
N ALA A 103 7.75 2.18 13.08
CA ALA A 103 8.84 2.69 12.24
C ALA A 103 9.24 4.15 12.57
N GLY A 104 8.70 4.72 13.65
CA GLY A 104 9.03 6.04 14.20
C GLY A 104 10.02 5.96 15.35
#